data_AF-A0A6A1UMM8-F1
#
_entry.id   AF-A0A6A1UMM8-F1
#
_cell.length_a   1.000
_cell.length_b   1.000
_cell.length_c   1.000
_cell.angle_alpha   90.00
_cell.angle_beta   90.00
_cell.angle_gamma   90.00
#
_symmetry.space_group_name_H-M   'P 1'
#
loop_
_entity.id
_entity.type
_entity.pdbx_description
1 polymer ?
#
loop_
_entity_poly.entity_id
_entity_poly.type
_entity_poly.pdbx_seq_one_letter_code
_entity_poly.pdbx_strand_id
1 'polypeptide(L)'
;MWPGSTLDYISNIFSQQIPEILKYNPNITDINFPKTGTRVIVPFSCDCLYGDFLGHTFSYITQLDDTYDSVAQTAFANLTTGDLVMIENVYAGIPDHVPINVTVDCSCGDRHVSKDYALFATYPLHPGENLSSLAAKAGVPAELLEMYNPGSNFSAGDGLVFVPAKDQNGKYPSLKAGSGSTLKKASESVALGGFGSPGLTGVIVEKSKAAIKKMDMQASKGFLAELNVLTHVHHLNLVHLIGYCVEGSLFLIYEYIENGNLSEHLRDSGREPLSWSTRVQIALDSARGLEYMHEHTVPVADFGLTKLVRYGSTSLFSGLVGTFGYMPPEYSQCGDVSPKIDVYAFGVVLYELISARQAILKTNEYGPEATGLGTLFEDVLSGPDPEEDLPKLVDPRLEDNYPLDSVLKMALLAKACTQVNPRLRPSTRSVVVALMTLSSSPREAHEASSRRCDA
;
A
#
# COMPACT_ATOMS: atom_id res chain seq x y z
N MET A 1 31.58 16.42 9.76
CA MET A 1 31.49 17.68 10.51
C MET A 1 31.81 18.85 9.60
N TRP A 2 30.84 19.71 9.33
CA TRP A 2 31.04 20.98 8.64
C TRP A 2 31.55 22.05 9.64
N PRO A 3 32.16 23.15 9.16
CA PRO A 3 32.57 24.24 10.03
C PRO A 3 31.39 24.75 10.87
N GLY A 4 31.54 24.79 12.20
CA GLY A 4 30.53 25.31 13.12
C GLY A 4 29.47 24.32 13.62
N SER A 5 29.46 23.05 13.16
CA SER A 5 28.55 22.04 13.74
C SER A 5 29.11 21.44 15.03
N THR A 6 28.23 21.17 16.00
CA THR A 6 28.56 20.46 17.25
C THR A 6 28.03 19.03 17.24
N LEU A 7 28.52 18.20 18.16
CA LEU A 7 27.94 16.86 18.34
C LEU A 7 26.51 16.92 18.88
N ASP A 8 26.17 17.95 19.68
CA ASP A 8 24.80 18.22 20.13
C ASP A 8 23.84 18.46 18.96
N TYR A 9 24.28 19.19 17.94
CA TYR A 9 23.47 19.41 16.74
C TYR A 9 23.15 18.10 16.02
N ILE A 10 24.14 17.21 15.86
CA ILE A 10 23.94 15.88 15.25
C ILE A 10 23.06 15.00 16.13
N SER A 11 23.29 15.01 17.44
CA SER A 11 22.47 14.29 18.43
C SER A 11 20.99 14.65 18.29
N ASN A 12 20.70 15.95 18.14
CA ASN A 12 19.34 16.46 17.98
C ASN A 12 18.72 16.04 16.65
N ILE A 13 19.42 16.15 15.52
CA ILE A 13 18.88 15.77 14.20
C ILE A 13 18.47 14.30 14.17
N PHE A 14 19.34 13.42 14.65
CA PHE A 14 19.11 11.98 14.59
C PHE A 14 18.41 11.42 15.83
N SER A 15 18.00 12.27 16.78
CA SER A 15 17.39 11.84 18.05
C SER A 15 18.23 10.76 18.78
N GLN A 16 19.56 10.82 18.65
CA GLN A 16 20.48 9.83 19.23
C GLN A 16 21.29 10.43 20.37
N GLN A 17 21.47 9.67 21.46
CA GLN A 17 22.23 10.15 22.60
C GLN A 17 23.73 10.19 22.28
N ILE A 18 24.40 11.28 22.66
CA ILE A 18 25.85 11.46 22.48
C ILE A 18 26.68 10.25 22.93
N PRO A 19 26.43 9.63 24.11
CA PRO A 19 27.16 8.42 24.52
C PRO A 19 27.05 7.26 23.53
N GLU A 20 25.91 7.08 22.87
CA GLU A 20 25.72 6.04 21.85
C GLU A 20 26.46 6.39 20.55
N ILE A 21 26.43 7.66 20.14
CA ILE A 21 27.20 8.16 18.98
C ILE A 21 28.70 7.94 19.20
N LEU A 22 29.22 8.25 20.39
CA LEU A 22 30.66 8.14 20.68
C LEU A 22 31.18 6.70 20.62
N LYS A 23 30.34 5.69 20.85
CA LYS A 23 30.72 4.27 20.70
C LYS A 23 31.13 3.93 19.26
N TYR A 24 30.53 4.58 18.27
CA TYR A 24 30.85 4.40 16.84
C TYR A 24 31.94 5.36 16.35
N ASN A 25 32.34 6.32 17.18
CA ASN A 25 33.29 7.38 16.81
C ASN A 25 34.44 7.48 17.82
N PRO A 26 35.25 6.43 17.98
CA PRO A 26 36.35 6.42 18.96
C PRO A 26 37.43 7.49 18.68
N ASN A 27 37.44 8.06 17.48
CA ASN A 27 38.35 9.13 17.07
C ASN A 27 37.92 10.52 17.58
N ILE A 28 36.70 10.68 18.09
CA ILE A 28 36.19 11.94 18.63
C ILE A 28 36.55 12.01 20.11
N THR A 29 37.59 12.77 20.45
CA THR A 29 38.07 12.94 21.84
C THR A 29 37.58 14.23 22.49
N ASP A 30 37.16 15.23 21.69
CA ASP A 30 36.59 16.50 22.15
C ASP A 30 35.19 16.69 21.55
N ILE A 31 34.18 16.65 22.41
CA ILE A 31 32.75 16.69 22.05
C ILE A 31 32.33 18.11 21.68
N ASN A 32 32.95 19.12 22.29
CA ASN A 32 32.58 20.53 22.12
C ASN A 32 33.21 21.12 20.86
N PHE A 33 34.40 20.64 20.49
CA PHE A 33 35.16 21.14 19.34
C PHE A 33 35.67 20.01 18.43
N PRO A 34 34.77 19.21 17.82
CA PRO A 34 35.18 18.20 16.87
C PRO A 34 35.85 18.85 15.65
N LYS A 35 37.00 18.32 15.23
CA LYS A 35 37.77 18.87 14.10
C LYS A 35 36.91 18.87 12.83
N THR A 36 36.92 19.97 12.08
CA THR A 36 36.26 20.05 10.77
C THR A 36 36.74 18.93 9.84
N GLY A 37 35.83 18.33 9.09
CA GLY A 37 36.11 17.16 8.25
C GLY A 37 36.14 15.82 8.99
N THR A 38 35.95 15.80 10.32
CA THR A 38 35.77 14.54 11.05
C THR A 38 34.48 13.87 10.60
N ARG A 39 34.57 12.60 10.21
CA ARG A 39 33.41 11.74 9.94
C ARG A 39 32.75 11.39 11.26
N VAL A 40 31.43 11.58 11.32
CA VAL A 40 30.60 11.15 12.47
C VAL A 40 29.65 10.08 11.97
N ILE A 41 29.71 8.91 12.59
CA ILE A 41 28.87 7.74 12.32
C ILE A 41 27.77 7.72 13.37
N VAL A 42 26.52 7.90 12.96
CA VAL A 42 25.40 7.95 13.90
C VAL A 42 24.62 6.65 13.82
N PRO A 43 24.59 5.82 14.88
CA PRO A 43 23.84 4.58 14.87
C PRO A 43 22.35 4.85 15.02
N PHE A 44 21.51 4.06 14.35
CA PHE A 44 20.06 4.05 14.58
C PHE A 44 19.52 2.65 14.24
N SER A 45 18.48 2.25 14.95
CA SER A 45 17.81 0.97 14.71
C SER A 45 16.63 1.19 13.80
N CYS A 46 16.44 0.31 12.82
CA CYS A 46 15.23 0.32 12.02
C CYS A 46 14.23 -0.68 12.59
N ASP A 47 12.96 -0.30 12.57
CA ASP A 47 11.84 -1.09 13.07
C ASP A 47 10.78 -1.26 11.98
N CYS A 48 9.94 -2.28 12.09
CA CYS A 48 8.77 -2.44 11.23
C CYS A 48 7.72 -1.39 11.63
N LEU A 49 7.74 -0.23 10.97
CA LEU A 49 6.68 0.76 11.06
C LEU A 49 5.45 0.23 10.31
N TYR A 50 4.27 0.42 10.89
CA TYR A 50 2.98 0.05 10.30
C TYR A 50 2.79 -1.43 9.91
N GLY A 51 3.70 -2.33 10.30
CA GLY A 51 3.62 -3.78 10.05
C GLY A 51 4.54 -4.30 8.96
N ASP A 52 4.94 -3.47 8.00
CA ASP A 52 5.68 -3.90 6.79
C ASP A 52 6.73 -2.91 6.27
N PHE A 53 6.83 -1.71 6.85
CA PHE A 53 7.81 -0.71 6.43
C PHE A 53 8.99 -0.69 7.40
N LEU A 54 10.13 -1.30 7.02
CA LEU A 54 11.37 -1.16 7.78
C LEU A 54 11.91 0.26 7.59
N GLY A 55 11.68 1.08 8.60
CA GLY A 55 12.13 2.45 8.60
C GLY A 55 12.52 2.89 9.98
N HIS A 56 12.97 4.13 10.05
CA HIS A 56 13.16 4.81 11.32
C HIS A 56 12.57 6.20 11.20
N THR A 57 11.70 6.55 12.15
CA THR A 57 11.15 7.90 12.24
C THR A 57 11.97 8.69 13.24
N PHE A 58 12.73 9.65 12.73
CA PHE A 58 13.46 10.62 13.54
C PHE A 58 12.53 11.75 13.99
N SER A 59 12.75 12.30 15.18
CA SER A 59 12.16 13.57 15.57
C SER A 59 13.14 14.70 15.22
N TYR A 60 12.79 15.51 14.23
CA TYR A 60 13.59 16.63 13.77
C TYR A 60 12.99 17.95 14.25
N ILE A 61 13.79 18.81 14.89
CA ILE A 61 13.36 20.15 15.27
C ILE A 61 13.65 21.10 14.11
N THR A 62 12.58 21.67 13.54
CA THR A 62 12.65 22.56 12.37
C THR A 62 13.44 23.83 12.67
N GLN A 63 14.16 24.29 11.67
CA GLN A 63 14.92 25.53 11.66
C GLN A 63 14.14 26.61 10.89
N LEU A 64 14.65 27.85 10.96
CA LEU A 64 14.08 28.97 10.24
C LEU A 64 14.07 28.69 8.72
N ASP A 65 12.92 28.90 8.08
CA ASP A 65 12.70 28.71 6.63
C ASP A 65 12.83 27.26 6.13
N ASP A 66 12.72 26.27 7.01
CA ASP A 66 12.68 24.88 6.58
C ASP A 66 11.44 24.58 5.71
N THR A 67 11.69 23.86 4.63
CA THR A 67 10.67 23.25 3.77
C THR A 67 10.81 21.74 3.84
N TYR A 68 9.78 21.01 3.46
CA TYR A 68 9.84 19.53 3.45
C TYR A 68 11.00 19.02 2.56
N ASP A 69 11.21 19.68 1.41
CA ASP A 69 12.31 19.37 0.51
C ASP A 69 13.68 19.74 1.09
N SER A 70 13.83 20.90 1.74
CA SER A 70 15.12 21.27 2.35
C SER A 70 15.47 20.35 3.51
N VAL A 71 14.51 19.92 4.32
CA VAL A 71 14.72 18.92 5.38
C VAL A 71 15.20 17.60 4.77
N ALA A 72 14.49 17.09 3.76
CA ALA A 72 14.86 15.84 3.09
C ALA A 72 16.24 15.90 2.44
N GLN A 73 16.52 16.97 1.66
CA GLN A 73 17.75 17.12 0.89
C GLN A 73 18.96 17.53 1.73
N THR A 74 18.76 18.39 2.74
CA THR A 74 19.86 19.04 3.47
C THR A 74 20.11 18.39 4.82
N ALA A 75 19.05 18.22 5.64
CA ALA A 75 19.20 17.62 6.96
C ALA A 75 19.37 16.10 6.89
N PHE A 76 18.68 15.45 5.95
CA PHE A 76 18.70 14.01 5.75
C PHE A 76 19.37 13.57 4.43
N ALA A 77 20.03 14.47 3.70
CA ALA A 77 20.87 14.14 2.55
C ALA A 77 20.21 13.21 1.49
N ASN A 78 18.92 13.43 1.19
CA ASN A 78 18.09 12.63 0.26
C ASN A 78 17.80 11.20 0.71
N LEU A 79 17.95 10.90 1.99
CA LEU A 79 17.59 9.60 2.57
C LEU A 79 16.08 9.46 2.84
N THR A 80 15.33 10.50 2.53
CA THR A 80 13.87 10.58 2.49
C THR A 80 13.50 11.58 1.39
N THR A 81 12.21 11.78 1.14
CA THR A 81 11.70 12.76 0.16
C THR A 81 10.85 13.81 0.85
N GLY A 82 10.76 15.02 0.28
CA GLY A 82 9.88 16.06 0.81
C GLY A 82 8.42 15.57 0.93
N ASP A 83 7.96 14.77 -0.03
CA ASP A 83 6.64 14.14 0.01
C ASP A 83 6.46 13.22 1.24
N LEU A 84 7.44 12.37 1.54
CA LEU A 84 7.39 11.49 2.72
C LEU A 84 7.43 12.26 4.04
N VAL A 85 8.23 13.32 4.12
CA VAL A 85 8.25 14.20 5.30
C VAL A 85 6.92 14.94 5.44
N MET A 86 6.29 15.35 4.34
CA MET A 86 4.98 16.01 4.38
C MET A 86 3.86 15.07 4.84
N ILE A 87 3.83 13.83 4.34
CA ILE A 87 2.77 12.85 4.67
C ILE A 87 2.68 12.59 6.18
N GLU A 88 3.82 12.56 6.87
CA GLU A 88 3.92 12.32 8.31
C GLU A 88 3.64 13.57 9.18
N ASN A 89 3.58 14.75 8.56
CA ASN A 89 3.49 16.03 9.28
C ASN A 89 2.46 16.96 8.62
N VAL A 90 1.27 17.02 9.18
CA VAL A 90 0.13 17.78 8.64
C VAL A 90 0.28 19.28 8.91
N TYR A 91 1.12 19.97 8.15
CA TYR A 91 1.23 21.44 8.14
C TYR A 91 1.12 21.99 6.71
N ALA A 92 0.43 23.12 6.54
CA ALA A 92 0.35 23.81 5.24
C ALA A 92 1.69 24.47 4.83
N GLY A 93 2.55 24.70 5.82
CA GLY A 93 3.96 25.09 5.71
C GLY A 93 4.63 24.76 7.04
N ILE A 94 5.87 24.26 7.00
CA ILE A 94 6.59 23.83 8.21
C ILE A 94 6.73 25.03 9.18
N PRO A 95 6.24 24.93 10.43
CA PRO A 95 6.49 25.96 11.44
C PRO A 95 7.96 25.94 11.89
N ASP A 96 8.50 27.06 12.36
CA ASP A 96 9.85 27.12 12.90
C ASP A 96 9.91 26.53 14.32
N HIS A 97 11.02 25.86 14.66
CA HIS A 97 11.35 25.35 15.99
C HIS A 97 10.32 24.37 16.58
N VAL A 98 9.64 23.60 15.73
CA VAL A 98 8.72 22.54 16.15
C VAL A 98 9.28 21.16 15.80
N PRO A 99 9.01 20.13 16.63
CA PRO A 99 9.37 18.77 16.28
C PRO A 99 8.45 18.25 15.16
N ILE A 100 9.06 17.69 14.12
CA ILE A 100 8.40 16.97 13.03
C ILE A 100 8.96 15.54 12.91
N ASN A 101 8.15 14.63 12.38
CA ASN A 101 8.51 13.24 12.15
C ASN A 101 9.17 13.07 10.79
N VAL A 102 10.44 12.68 10.76
CA VAL A 102 11.17 12.42 9.51
C VAL A 102 11.43 10.94 9.40
N THR A 103 10.64 10.26 8.56
CA THR A 103 10.80 8.83 8.30
C THR A 103 11.82 8.60 7.20
N VAL A 104 12.88 7.85 7.51
CA VAL A 104 13.81 7.32 6.51
C VAL A 104 13.45 5.87 6.22
N ASP A 105 13.54 5.51 4.95
CA ASP A 105 13.40 4.13 4.50
C ASP A 105 14.73 3.40 4.73
N CYS A 106 14.70 2.38 5.58
CA CYS A 106 15.87 1.53 5.82
C CYS A 106 15.99 0.40 4.77
N SER A 107 15.27 0.54 3.66
CA SER A 107 15.08 -0.42 2.57
C SER A 107 14.24 -1.62 2.96
N CYS A 108 12.95 -1.37 3.12
CA CYS A 108 11.94 -2.42 3.08
C CYS A 108 10.80 -2.06 2.14
N GLY A 109 11.12 -2.13 0.86
CA GLY A 109 10.23 -2.65 -0.18
C GLY A 109 10.88 -3.79 -0.97
N ASP A 110 12.18 -4.07 -0.75
CA ASP A 110 12.94 -5.06 -1.49
C ASP A 110 13.24 -6.30 -0.62
N ARG A 111 12.56 -7.40 -0.93
CA ARG A 111 12.77 -8.72 -0.30
C ARG A 111 14.20 -9.28 -0.43
N HIS A 112 15.03 -8.72 -1.31
CA HIS A 112 16.44 -9.09 -1.47
C HIS A 112 17.33 -8.44 -0.41
N VAL A 113 16.80 -7.47 0.35
CA VAL A 113 17.49 -6.83 1.47
C VAL A 113 17.42 -7.73 2.71
N SER A 114 18.58 -8.08 3.25
CA SER A 114 18.70 -9.08 4.32
C SER A 114 18.14 -8.57 5.66
N LYS A 115 17.32 -9.41 6.31
CA LYS A 115 16.80 -9.20 7.68
C LYS A 115 17.85 -9.41 8.79
N ASP A 116 19.08 -9.74 8.42
CA ASP A 116 20.19 -9.95 9.36
C ASP A 116 20.74 -8.63 9.91
N TYR A 117 20.24 -7.49 9.43
CA TYR A 117 20.71 -6.15 9.77
C TYR A 117 19.55 -5.27 10.26
N ALA A 118 19.43 -5.10 11.57
CA ALA A 118 18.46 -4.22 12.23
C ALA A 118 19.06 -2.91 12.71
N LEU A 119 20.38 -2.88 12.82
CA LEU A 119 21.12 -1.73 13.28
C LEU A 119 21.89 -1.16 12.09
N PHE A 120 21.70 0.13 11.87
CA PHE A 120 22.32 0.87 10.80
C PHE A 120 23.13 2.01 11.39
N ALA A 121 24.01 2.57 10.57
CA ALA A 121 24.62 3.84 10.89
C ALA A 121 24.75 4.71 9.65
N THR A 122 24.67 6.02 9.88
CA THR A 122 24.97 7.01 8.85
C THR A 122 26.46 6.98 8.50
N TYR A 123 26.77 7.13 7.22
CA TYR A 123 28.13 7.12 6.69
C TYR A 123 28.33 8.26 5.68
N PRO A 124 28.93 9.38 6.10
CA PRO A 124 29.30 10.46 5.20
C PRO A 124 30.42 10.01 4.25
N LEU A 125 30.18 10.07 2.93
CA LEU A 125 31.18 9.72 1.92
C LEU A 125 32.28 10.79 1.89
N HIS A 126 33.54 10.35 1.73
CA HIS A 126 34.68 11.25 1.51
C HIS A 126 35.27 11.07 0.10
N PRO A 127 36.00 12.07 -0.41
CA PRO A 127 36.66 11.96 -1.70
C PRO A 127 37.58 10.74 -1.78
N GLY A 128 37.45 9.97 -2.87
CA GLY A 128 38.24 8.76 -3.12
C GLY A 128 37.64 7.46 -2.57
N GLU A 129 36.54 7.51 -1.82
CA GLU A 129 35.75 6.32 -1.50
C GLU A 129 34.83 5.94 -2.66
N ASN A 130 34.45 4.66 -2.70
CA ASN A 130 33.50 4.08 -3.65
C ASN A 130 32.79 2.88 -3.00
N LEU A 131 31.79 2.34 -3.71
CA LEU A 131 30.97 1.22 -3.23
C LEU A 131 31.82 0.02 -2.76
N SER A 132 32.82 -0.39 -3.54
CA SER A 132 33.67 -1.54 -3.20
C SER A 132 34.51 -1.30 -1.95
N SER A 133 35.08 -0.10 -1.81
CA SER A 133 35.87 0.27 -0.62
C SER A 133 35.01 0.33 0.64
N LEU A 134 33.77 0.81 0.51
CA LEU A 134 32.81 0.88 1.61
C LEU A 134 32.32 -0.51 2.00
N ALA A 135 32.00 -1.37 1.02
CA ALA A 135 31.60 -2.75 1.24
C ALA A 135 32.67 -3.54 2.00
N ALA A 136 33.93 -3.43 1.56
CA ALA A 136 35.07 -4.07 2.23
C ALA A 136 35.23 -3.60 3.68
N LYS A 137 35.06 -2.29 3.93
CA LYS A 137 35.17 -1.71 5.27
C LYS A 137 34.00 -2.09 6.18
N ALA A 138 32.79 -2.06 5.63
CA ALA A 138 31.58 -2.44 6.32
C ALA A 138 31.53 -3.94 6.58
N GLY A 139 32.23 -4.76 5.78
CA GLY A 139 32.25 -6.22 5.91
C GLY A 139 30.99 -6.88 5.35
N VAL A 140 30.38 -6.28 4.33
CA VAL A 140 29.13 -6.72 3.69
C VAL A 140 29.28 -6.73 2.16
N PRO A 141 28.44 -7.47 1.42
CA PRO A 141 28.44 -7.43 -0.05
C PRO A 141 28.15 -6.02 -0.60
N ALA A 142 28.77 -5.68 -1.74
CA ALA A 142 28.58 -4.38 -2.37
C ALA A 142 27.14 -4.20 -2.86
N GLU A 143 26.56 -5.26 -3.40
CA GLU A 143 25.18 -5.29 -3.88
C GLU A 143 24.20 -5.00 -2.74
N LEU A 144 24.50 -5.47 -1.53
CA LEU A 144 23.69 -5.19 -0.34
C LEU A 144 23.72 -3.71 0.04
N LEU A 145 24.88 -3.05 -0.05
CA LEU A 145 24.98 -1.62 0.20
C LEU A 145 24.25 -0.78 -0.86
N GLU A 146 24.30 -1.20 -2.12
CA GLU A 146 23.56 -0.54 -3.20
C GLU A 146 22.05 -0.67 -3.01
N MET A 147 21.56 -1.84 -2.59
CA MET A 147 20.15 -2.03 -2.24
C MET A 147 19.71 -1.16 -1.05
N TYR A 148 20.59 -0.94 -0.06
CA TYR A 148 20.31 -0.04 1.07
C TYR A 148 20.31 1.46 0.72
N ASN A 149 20.86 1.81 -0.45
CA ASN A 149 21.07 3.20 -0.85
C ASN A 149 20.74 3.37 -2.34
N PRO A 150 19.49 3.08 -2.76
CA PRO A 150 19.12 3.10 -4.16
C PRO A 150 19.35 4.49 -4.77
N GLY A 151 19.99 4.52 -5.95
CA GLY A 151 20.31 5.77 -6.65
C GLY A 151 21.44 6.60 -6.05
N SER A 152 22.08 6.15 -4.97
CA SER A 152 23.21 6.86 -4.36
C SER A 152 24.47 6.76 -5.21
N ASN A 153 25.16 7.88 -5.40
CA ASN A 153 26.47 7.91 -6.03
C ASN A 153 27.57 7.74 -4.99
N PHE A 154 27.97 6.48 -4.73
CA PHE A 154 29.03 6.14 -3.77
C PHE A 154 30.41 6.76 -4.09
N SER A 155 30.60 7.28 -5.31
CA SER A 155 31.86 7.89 -5.75
C SER A 155 31.80 9.42 -5.81
N ALA A 156 30.71 10.05 -5.34
CA ALA A 156 30.55 11.50 -5.38
C ALA A 156 31.61 12.23 -4.53
N GLY A 157 32.12 11.58 -3.48
CA GLY A 157 33.06 12.17 -2.54
C GLY A 157 32.38 13.07 -1.49
N ASP A 158 31.07 13.21 -1.57
CA ASP A 158 30.17 13.88 -0.64
C ASP A 158 28.83 13.11 -0.56
N GLY A 159 27.93 13.58 0.31
CA GLY A 159 26.65 12.89 0.58
C GLY A 159 26.71 11.91 1.76
N LEU A 160 25.53 11.39 2.11
CA LEU A 160 25.33 10.47 3.23
C LEU A 160 24.73 9.16 2.69
N VAL A 161 25.30 8.03 3.10
CA VAL A 161 24.73 6.71 2.85
C VAL A 161 24.53 6.00 4.17
N PHE A 162 23.66 5.00 4.21
CA PHE A 162 23.52 4.11 5.36
C PHE A 162 24.27 2.82 5.16
N VAL A 163 24.86 2.33 6.23
CA VAL A 163 25.57 1.05 6.24
C VAL A 163 25.10 0.20 7.43
N PRO A 164 25.01 -1.12 7.28
CA PRO A 164 24.77 -1.99 8.42
C PRO A 164 25.84 -1.82 9.50
N ALA A 165 25.39 -1.70 10.74
CA ALA A 165 26.22 -1.46 11.90
C ALA A 165 26.27 -2.68 12.82
N LYS A 166 27.44 -2.88 13.43
CA LYS A 166 27.67 -3.95 14.42
C LYS A 166 27.35 -3.43 15.80
N ASP A 167 26.76 -4.28 16.63
CA ASP A 167 26.60 -4.02 18.05
C ASP A 167 27.95 -4.00 18.79
N GLN A 168 27.87 -3.74 20.09
CA GLN A 168 28.99 -3.74 21.03
C GLN A 168 29.75 -5.07 21.12
N ASN A 169 29.21 -6.18 20.60
CA ASN A 169 29.90 -7.47 20.50
C ASN A 169 30.52 -7.71 19.12
N GLY A 170 30.46 -6.73 18.22
CA GLY A 170 30.97 -6.84 16.85
C GLY A 170 30.07 -7.67 15.94
N LYS A 171 28.80 -7.90 16.30
CA LYS A 171 27.85 -8.68 15.51
C LYS A 171 26.76 -7.79 14.92
N TYR A 172 26.27 -8.11 13.73
CA TYR A 172 25.06 -7.47 13.19
C TYR A 172 23.83 -7.96 13.97
N PRO A 173 23.06 -7.05 14.60
CA PRO A 173 21.79 -7.40 15.20
C PRO A 173 20.80 -7.78 14.11
N SER A 174 20.13 -8.92 14.27
CA SER A 174 19.00 -9.30 13.42
C SER A 174 17.75 -8.53 13.81
N LEU A 175 16.84 -8.32 12.86
CA LEU A 175 15.53 -7.77 13.17
C LEU A 175 14.81 -8.68 14.16
N LYS A 176 14.37 -8.13 15.29
CA LYS A 176 13.45 -8.85 16.15
C LYS A 176 12.13 -8.91 15.40
N ALA A 177 11.72 -10.10 14.98
CA ALA A 177 10.36 -10.30 14.54
C ALA A 177 9.43 -9.82 15.67
N GLY A 178 8.81 -8.64 15.52
CA GLY A 178 7.62 -8.33 16.30
C GLY A 178 6.70 -9.51 16.08
N SER A 179 6.27 -10.18 17.17
CA SER A 179 5.85 -11.59 17.18
C SER A 179 5.09 -11.96 15.91
N GLY A 180 5.85 -12.33 14.88
CA GLY A 180 5.29 -12.80 13.64
C GLY A 180 4.68 -14.10 14.07
N SER A 181 3.35 -14.17 14.08
CA SER A 181 2.68 -15.43 14.23
C SER A 181 3.26 -16.30 13.14
N THR A 182 4.21 -17.18 13.49
CA THR A 182 4.62 -18.27 12.65
C THR A 182 3.33 -18.93 12.21
N LEU A 183 3.01 -18.87 10.92
CA LEU A 183 1.78 -19.46 10.37
C LEU A 183 1.71 -20.90 10.89
N LYS A 184 0.77 -21.15 11.80
CA LYS A 184 0.67 -22.44 12.46
C LYS A 184 -0.04 -23.38 11.51
N LYS A 185 0.58 -24.54 11.24
CA LYS A 185 -0.12 -25.69 10.70
C LYS A 185 -1.18 -26.10 11.74
N ALA A 186 -2.45 -25.83 11.46
CA ALA A 186 -3.54 -26.14 12.39
C ALA A 186 -3.80 -27.65 12.42
N SER A 187 -3.81 -28.25 13.62
CA SER A 187 -4.22 -29.64 13.85
C SER A 187 -5.68 -29.72 14.34
N GLU A 188 -6.38 -30.78 13.95
CA GLU A 188 -7.84 -30.96 13.98
C GLU A 188 -8.59 -30.56 15.27
N SER A 189 -9.51 -29.59 15.13
CA SER A 189 -10.93 -29.71 15.52
C SER A 189 -11.63 -28.39 15.17
N VAL A 190 -12.43 -28.41 14.09
CA VAL A 190 -13.06 -27.22 13.51
C VAL A 190 -14.56 -27.48 13.40
N ALA A 191 -15.36 -26.72 14.14
CA ALA A 191 -16.82 -26.72 14.00
C ALA A 191 -17.22 -25.81 12.83
N LEU A 192 -17.93 -26.36 11.84
CA LEU A 192 -18.31 -25.67 10.60
C LEU A 192 -19.68 -24.98 10.77
N GLY A 193 -19.73 -23.65 10.58
CA GLY A 193 -20.98 -22.89 10.44
C GLY A 193 -21.04 -22.20 9.05
N GLY A 194 -22.09 -22.46 8.26
CA GLY A 194 -22.19 -21.95 6.89
C GLY A 194 -22.71 -20.52 6.81
N PHE A 195 -21.97 -19.61 6.14
CA PHE A 195 -22.39 -18.23 5.91
C PHE A 195 -21.79 -17.59 4.65
N GLY A 196 -22.64 -16.89 3.88
CA GLY A 196 -22.32 -15.68 3.10
C GLY A 196 -21.66 -15.79 1.72
N SER A 197 -20.76 -16.75 1.48
CA SER A 197 -20.08 -16.85 0.17
C SER A 197 -19.82 -18.31 -0.24
N PRO A 198 -20.11 -18.72 -1.50
CA PRO A 198 -19.87 -20.10 -1.93
C PRO A 198 -18.40 -20.49 -1.74
N GLY A 199 -18.11 -21.41 -0.82
CA GLY A 199 -16.75 -21.93 -0.58
C GLY A 199 -16.00 -21.35 0.63
N LEU A 200 -16.59 -20.41 1.38
CA LEU A 200 -16.06 -19.88 2.64
C LEU A 200 -16.98 -20.28 3.81
N THR A 201 -16.40 -20.78 4.90
CA THR A 201 -17.11 -21.20 6.11
C THR A 201 -16.54 -20.48 7.32
N GLY A 202 -17.39 -19.85 8.13
CA GLY A 202 -16.97 -19.21 9.38
C GLY A 202 -16.72 -20.26 10.46
N VAL A 203 -15.63 -20.10 11.22
CA VAL A 203 -15.23 -21.03 12.28
C VAL A 203 -14.75 -20.24 13.49
N ILE A 204 -15.05 -20.74 14.70
CA ILE A 204 -14.47 -20.22 15.93
C ILE A 204 -13.26 -21.09 16.30
N VAL A 205 -12.09 -20.49 16.35
CA VAL A 205 -10.83 -21.14 16.79
C VAL A 205 -10.38 -20.45 18.07
N GLU A 206 -10.32 -21.19 19.19
CA GLU A 206 -9.82 -20.68 20.48
C GLU A 206 -10.41 -19.32 20.92
N LYS A 207 -11.73 -19.14 20.74
CA LYS A 207 -12.51 -17.91 21.04
C LYS A 207 -12.36 -16.74 20.04
N SER A 208 -11.65 -16.93 18.93
CA SER A 208 -11.54 -15.95 17.84
C SER A 208 -12.28 -16.44 16.58
N LYS A 209 -12.97 -15.55 15.88
CA LYS A 209 -13.65 -15.88 14.61
C LYS A 209 -12.64 -15.88 13.46
N ALA A 210 -12.72 -16.88 12.59
CA ALA A 210 -11.92 -17.00 11.38
C ALA A 210 -12.80 -17.42 10.18
N ALA A 211 -12.37 -17.08 8.97
CA ALA A 211 -12.99 -17.54 7.74
C ALA A 211 -12.12 -18.61 7.09
N ILE A 212 -12.70 -19.78 6.78
CA ILE A 212 -11.99 -20.90 6.17
C ILE A 212 -12.46 -21.09 4.73
N LYS A 213 -11.53 -21.00 3.80
CA LYS A 213 -11.73 -21.31 2.38
C LYS A 213 -11.23 -22.73 2.11
N LYS A 214 -12.13 -23.65 1.82
CA LYS A 214 -11.77 -25.01 1.40
C LYS A 214 -11.49 -25.01 -0.10
N MET A 215 -10.32 -25.50 -0.49
CA MET A 215 -9.86 -25.57 -1.87
C MET A 215 -9.86 -27.03 -2.36
N ASP A 216 -10.19 -27.23 -3.63
CA ASP A 216 -10.05 -28.54 -4.29
C ASP A 216 -8.56 -28.93 -4.36
N MET A 217 -8.24 -30.20 -4.09
CA MET A 217 -6.88 -30.73 -4.22
C MET A 217 -6.33 -30.63 -5.64
N GLN A 218 -7.20 -30.63 -6.67
CA GLN A 218 -6.81 -30.40 -8.06
C GLN A 218 -6.43 -28.93 -8.34
N ALA A 219 -6.71 -28.01 -7.41
CA ALA A 219 -6.38 -26.58 -7.50
C ALA A 219 -5.06 -26.21 -6.78
N SER A 220 -4.15 -27.17 -6.60
CA SER A 220 -2.86 -27.00 -5.89
C SER A 220 -2.02 -25.81 -6.38
N LYS A 221 -2.05 -25.49 -7.68
CA LYS A 221 -1.38 -24.31 -8.23
C LYS A 221 -1.97 -22.98 -7.72
N GLY A 222 -3.30 -22.88 -7.64
CA GLY A 222 -3.98 -21.69 -7.13
C GLY A 222 -3.77 -21.52 -5.62
N PHE A 223 -3.81 -22.63 -4.88
CA PHE A 223 -3.48 -22.66 -3.45
C PHE A 223 -2.06 -22.17 -3.16
N LEU A 224 -1.05 -22.69 -3.87
CA LEU A 224 0.34 -22.26 -3.68
C LEU A 224 0.58 -20.82 -4.12
N ALA A 225 -0.12 -20.33 -5.15
CA ALA A 225 -0.03 -18.94 -5.58
C ALA A 225 -0.62 -17.98 -4.52
N GLU A 226 -1.81 -18.29 -4.00
CA GLU A 226 -2.47 -17.52 -2.94
C GLU A 226 -1.61 -17.53 -1.67
N LEU A 227 -1.07 -18.68 -1.29
CA LEU A 227 -0.18 -18.81 -0.14
C LEU A 227 1.11 -18.01 -0.32
N ASN A 228 1.84 -18.18 -1.43
CA ASN A 228 3.11 -17.47 -1.67
C ASN A 228 2.98 -15.95 -1.66
N VAL A 229 1.80 -15.41 -1.98
CA VAL A 229 1.57 -13.97 -2.01
C VAL A 229 1.07 -13.49 -0.66
N LEU A 230 0.01 -14.10 -0.14
CA LEU A 230 -0.63 -13.70 1.12
C LEU A 230 0.21 -13.98 2.36
N THR A 231 1.23 -14.83 2.28
CA THR A 231 2.22 -14.97 3.36
C THR A 231 3.23 -13.83 3.40
N HIS A 232 3.33 -13.02 2.34
CA HIS A 232 4.32 -11.95 2.17
C HIS A 232 3.69 -10.57 1.99
N VAL A 233 2.36 -10.46 2.05
CA VAL A 233 1.65 -9.17 2.03
C VAL A 233 0.90 -8.98 3.33
N HIS A 234 1.20 -7.90 4.03
CA HIS A 234 0.36 -7.36 5.08
C HIS A 234 0.09 -5.89 4.74
N HIS A 235 -1.16 -5.48 4.89
CA HIS A 235 -1.60 -4.11 4.60
C HIS A 235 -2.98 -3.93 5.23
N LEU A 236 -3.26 -2.74 5.77
CA LEU A 236 -4.54 -2.46 6.44
C LEU A 236 -5.77 -2.72 5.54
N ASN A 237 -5.61 -2.53 4.23
CA ASN A 237 -6.67 -2.74 3.25
C ASN A 237 -6.59 -4.09 2.51
N LEU A 238 -5.85 -5.06 3.06
CA LEU A 238 -5.81 -6.44 2.58
C LEU A 238 -6.24 -7.40 3.69
N VAL A 239 -7.07 -8.39 3.36
CA VAL A 239 -7.52 -9.38 4.34
C VAL A 239 -6.35 -10.26 4.77
N HIS A 240 -6.12 -10.32 6.08
CA HIS A 240 -5.00 -11.04 6.65
C HIS A 240 -5.20 -12.56 6.59
N LEU A 241 -4.22 -13.28 6.02
CA LEU A 241 -4.13 -14.73 6.07
C LEU A 241 -3.53 -15.17 7.42
N ILE A 242 -4.34 -15.80 8.25
CA ILE A 242 -3.94 -16.33 9.57
C ILE A 242 -3.16 -17.64 9.43
N GLY A 243 -3.50 -18.48 8.45
CA GLY A 243 -2.92 -19.81 8.34
C GLY A 243 -3.42 -20.63 7.17
N TYR A 244 -2.93 -21.86 7.06
CA TYR A 244 -3.33 -22.80 6.04
C TYR A 244 -3.25 -24.25 6.55
N CYS A 245 -3.95 -25.16 5.87
CA CYS A 245 -3.87 -26.60 6.13
C CYS A 245 -3.75 -27.37 4.81
N VAL A 246 -2.92 -28.43 4.83
CA VAL A 246 -2.64 -29.32 3.68
C VAL A 246 -2.87 -30.80 4.01
N GLU A 247 -3.51 -31.11 5.14
CA GLU A 247 -3.78 -32.49 5.56
C GLU A 247 -5.13 -32.96 5.02
N GLY A 248 -5.12 -33.86 4.03
CA GLY A 248 -6.32 -34.46 3.41
C GLY A 248 -7.16 -33.52 2.52
N SER A 249 -7.07 -32.21 2.73
CA SER A 249 -7.67 -31.17 1.89
C SER A 249 -6.84 -29.88 2.01
N LEU A 250 -6.97 -28.98 1.04
CA LEU A 250 -6.29 -27.68 1.05
C LEU A 250 -7.22 -26.64 1.67
N PHE A 251 -6.75 -25.93 2.70
CA PHE A 251 -7.51 -24.89 3.38
C PHE A 251 -6.68 -23.63 3.55
N LEU A 252 -7.32 -22.47 3.36
CA LEU A 252 -6.78 -21.16 3.71
C LEU A 252 -7.66 -20.56 4.82
N ILE A 253 -7.02 -20.00 5.84
CA ILE A 253 -7.66 -19.48 7.05
C ILE A 253 -7.36 -17.99 7.12
N TYR A 254 -8.40 -17.17 7.06
CA TYR A 254 -8.34 -15.72 7.10
C TYR A 254 -8.96 -15.19 8.37
N GLU A 255 -8.64 -13.94 8.68
CA GLU A 255 -9.45 -13.18 9.63
C GLU A 255 -10.91 -13.12 9.17
N TYR A 256 -11.81 -13.06 10.15
CA TYR A 256 -13.24 -12.98 9.86
C TYR A 256 -13.67 -11.51 9.74
N ILE A 257 -14.21 -11.14 8.59
CA ILE A 257 -14.75 -9.79 8.35
C ILE A 257 -16.23 -9.76 8.76
N GLU A 258 -16.54 -9.09 9.86
CA GLU A 258 -17.87 -9.12 10.46
C GLU A 258 -18.97 -8.53 9.57
N ASN A 259 -18.64 -7.51 8.77
CA ASN A 259 -19.61 -6.79 7.94
C ASN A 259 -19.89 -7.48 6.60
N GLY A 260 -19.28 -8.61 6.28
CA GLY A 260 -19.45 -9.28 4.98
C GLY A 260 -18.78 -8.54 3.82
N ASN A 261 -19.20 -8.83 2.59
CA ASN A 261 -18.58 -8.29 1.37
C ASN A 261 -19.34 -7.09 0.78
N LEU A 262 -18.66 -6.31 -0.08
CA LEU A 262 -19.22 -5.12 -0.71
C LEU A 262 -20.49 -5.41 -1.54
N SER A 263 -20.54 -6.56 -2.21
CA SER A 263 -21.69 -6.98 -3.02
C SER A 263 -22.97 -7.06 -2.18
N GLU A 264 -22.89 -7.60 -0.96
CA GLU A 264 -24.02 -7.66 -0.03
C GLU A 264 -24.49 -6.26 0.34
N HIS A 265 -23.59 -5.36 0.73
CA HIS A 265 -23.97 -3.97 1.08
C HIS A 265 -24.57 -3.19 -0.10
N LEU A 266 -24.09 -3.45 -1.32
CA LEU A 266 -24.62 -2.81 -2.51
C LEU A 266 -25.94 -3.42 -2.99
N ARG A 267 -26.27 -4.68 -2.72
CA ARG A 267 -27.40 -5.34 -3.40
C ARG A 267 -28.43 -5.99 -2.49
N ASP A 268 -28.11 -6.22 -1.23
CA ASP A 268 -29.05 -6.75 -0.25
C ASP A 268 -30.05 -5.65 0.15
N SER A 269 -31.32 -5.84 -0.21
CA SER A 269 -32.40 -4.92 0.15
C SER A 269 -32.71 -4.91 1.65
N GLY A 270 -32.20 -5.88 2.42
CA GLY A 270 -32.34 -5.94 3.87
C GLY A 270 -31.32 -5.11 4.64
N ARG A 271 -30.36 -4.48 3.96
CA ARG A 271 -29.32 -3.63 4.57
C ARG A 271 -29.54 -2.16 4.24
N GLU A 272 -29.15 -1.30 5.18
CA GLU A 272 -29.09 0.14 4.94
C GLU A 272 -28.08 0.47 3.82
N PRO A 273 -28.40 1.40 2.92
CA PRO A 273 -27.51 1.78 1.83
C PRO A 273 -26.22 2.41 2.36
N LEU A 274 -25.07 2.04 1.78
CA LEU A 274 -23.83 2.75 2.04
C LEU A 274 -23.95 4.20 1.57
N SER A 275 -23.65 5.17 2.45
CA SER A 275 -23.61 6.59 2.08
C SER A 275 -22.58 6.85 0.99
N TRP A 276 -22.76 7.93 0.21
CA TRP A 276 -21.80 8.30 -0.83
C TRP A 276 -20.37 8.45 -0.30
N SER A 277 -20.19 9.14 0.83
CA SER A 277 -18.87 9.30 1.47
C SER A 277 -18.23 7.97 1.84
N THR A 278 -19.02 7.01 2.34
CA THR A 278 -18.53 5.66 2.67
C THR A 278 -18.10 4.91 1.41
N ARG A 279 -18.84 5.06 0.29
CA ARG A 279 -18.46 4.45 -0.99
C ARG A 279 -17.14 5.01 -1.53
N VAL A 280 -16.94 6.33 -1.44
CA VAL A 280 -15.68 6.98 -1.81
C VAL A 280 -14.54 6.49 -0.93
N GLN A 281 -14.77 6.32 0.37
CA GLN A 281 -13.75 5.78 1.27
C GLN A 281 -13.41 4.32 0.96
N ILE A 282 -14.41 3.48 0.70
CA ILE A 282 -14.20 2.08 0.27
C ILE A 282 -13.40 2.04 -1.04
N ALA A 283 -13.71 2.90 -2.01
CA ALA A 283 -12.93 3.01 -3.24
C ALA A 283 -11.48 3.37 -2.95
N LEU A 284 -11.23 4.40 -2.14
CA LEU A 284 -9.89 4.87 -1.79
C LEU A 284 -9.08 3.79 -1.07
N ASP A 285 -9.66 3.15 -0.06
CA ASP A 285 -9.01 2.10 0.73
C ASP A 285 -8.71 0.86 -0.12
N SER A 286 -9.64 0.48 -1.00
CA SER A 286 -9.42 -0.61 -1.95
C SER A 286 -8.31 -0.28 -2.95
N ALA A 287 -8.26 0.97 -3.44
CA ALA A 287 -7.20 1.43 -4.35
C ALA A 287 -5.82 1.43 -3.69
N ARG A 288 -5.72 1.81 -2.41
CA ARG A 288 -4.47 1.71 -1.62
C ARG A 288 -4.01 0.26 -1.46
N GLY A 289 -4.93 -0.65 -1.15
CA GLY A 289 -4.62 -2.08 -1.11
C GLY A 289 -4.13 -2.61 -2.46
N LEU A 290 -4.73 -2.15 -3.56
CA LEU A 290 -4.31 -2.54 -4.91
C LEU A 290 -2.95 -1.94 -5.30
N GLU A 291 -2.69 -0.68 -4.96
CA GLU A 291 -1.40 -0.01 -5.16
C GLU A 291 -0.30 -0.77 -4.42
N TYR A 292 -0.55 -1.07 -3.14
CA TYR A 292 0.36 -1.89 -2.34
C TYR A 292 0.66 -3.24 -3.00
N MET A 293 -0.36 -3.94 -3.49
CA MET A 293 -0.15 -5.21 -4.21
C MET A 293 0.69 -5.02 -5.48
N HIS A 294 0.45 -3.97 -6.27
CA HIS A 294 1.20 -3.72 -7.52
C HIS A 294 2.66 -3.35 -7.27
N GLU A 295 2.96 -2.70 -6.15
CA GLU A 295 4.32 -2.31 -5.78
C GLU A 295 5.08 -3.44 -5.05
N HIS A 296 4.39 -4.23 -4.21
CA HIS A 296 5.03 -5.18 -3.29
C HIS A 296 4.88 -6.65 -3.72
N THR A 297 3.96 -6.95 -4.65
CA THR A 297 3.92 -8.26 -5.30
C THR A 297 4.65 -8.15 -6.63
N VAL A 298 5.84 -8.75 -6.73
CA VAL A 298 6.57 -8.85 -8.00
C VAL A 298 5.58 -9.31 -9.08
N PRO A 299 5.54 -8.69 -10.28
CA PRO A 299 4.91 -9.32 -11.42
C PRO A 299 5.80 -10.50 -11.78
N VAL A 300 5.68 -11.59 -11.03
CA VAL A 300 6.32 -12.82 -11.39
C VAL A 300 5.50 -13.27 -12.59
N ALA A 301 6.07 -13.03 -13.77
CA ALA A 301 5.49 -13.27 -15.09
C ALA A 301 5.14 -14.76 -15.36
N ASP A 302 4.95 -15.56 -14.31
CA ASP A 302 4.52 -16.95 -14.40
C ASP A 302 3.77 -17.46 -13.14
N PHE A 303 3.45 -16.61 -12.16
CA PHE A 303 2.77 -17.05 -10.93
C PHE A 303 1.34 -16.53 -10.88
N GLY A 304 0.41 -17.37 -11.36
CA GLY A 304 -0.75 -17.88 -10.62
C GLY A 304 -1.77 -16.95 -9.94
N LEU A 305 -1.48 -15.68 -9.69
CA LEU A 305 -2.44 -14.68 -9.19
C LEU A 305 -3.41 -14.25 -10.30
N THR A 306 -2.95 -14.21 -11.55
CA THR A 306 -3.81 -14.04 -12.73
C THR A 306 -4.65 -15.28 -13.07
N LYS A 307 -4.40 -16.41 -12.40
CA LYS A 307 -5.25 -17.62 -12.44
C LYS A 307 -6.11 -17.81 -11.19
N LEU A 308 -6.28 -16.79 -10.34
CA LEU A 308 -7.02 -16.91 -9.08
C LEU A 308 -8.56 -17.04 -9.22
N VAL A 309 -9.15 -16.77 -10.39
CA VAL A 309 -10.60 -16.93 -10.58
C VAL A 309 -10.96 -18.32 -11.09
N ARG A 310 -10.47 -19.38 -10.43
CA ARG A 310 -10.86 -20.74 -10.82
C ARG A 310 -12.10 -21.28 -10.12
N TYR A 311 -12.68 -20.61 -9.13
CA TYR A 311 -13.89 -21.15 -8.48
C TYR A 311 -14.82 -20.05 -7.96
N GLY A 312 -15.52 -19.41 -8.90
CA GLY A 312 -16.57 -18.44 -8.65
C GLY A 312 -17.30 -18.11 -9.94
N SER A 313 -18.08 -19.08 -10.45
CA SER A 313 -18.90 -19.03 -11.68
C SER A 313 -18.17 -19.39 -13.00
N THR A 314 -18.75 -20.36 -13.70
CA THR A 314 -18.27 -21.05 -14.91
C THR A 314 -18.22 -20.17 -16.16
N SER A 315 -17.11 -20.22 -16.91
CA SER A 315 -17.16 -20.12 -18.37
C SER A 315 -16.17 -21.10 -19.01
N LEU A 316 -16.68 -21.88 -19.96
CA LEU A 316 -16.07 -23.06 -20.56
C LEU A 316 -15.33 -22.71 -21.86
N PHE A 317 -14.28 -21.89 -21.86
CA PHE A 317 -13.41 -21.80 -23.04
C PHE A 317 -11.93 -21.57 -22.69
N SER A 318 -11.08 -22.29 -23.42
CA SER A 318 -9.63 -22.45 -23.34
C SER A 318 -8.83 -21.40 -22.55
N GLY A 319 -8.19 -21.82 -21.45
CA GLY A 319 -6.98 -21.18 -20.90
C GLY A 319 -7.12 -19.82 -20.19
N LEU A 320 -8.22 -19.10 -20.41
CA LEU A 320 -8.49 -17.78 -19.86
C LEU A 320 -9.13 -17.87 -18.45
N VAL A 321 -8.65 -17.06 -17.50
CA VAL A 321 -9.12 -17.08 -16.09
C VAL A 321 -9.47 -15.68 -15.61
N GLY A 322 -10.74 -15.44 -15.25
CA GLY A 322 -11.22 -14.15 -14.73
C GLY A 322 -12.75 -14.13 -14.54
N THR A 323 -13.27 -13.19 -13.77
CA THR A 323 -14.73 -13.02 -13.59
C THR A 323 -15.27 -12.25 -14.79
N PHE A 324 -16.21 -12.85 -15.54
CA PHE A 324 -16.86 -12.19 -16.67
C PHE A 324 -17.46 -10.84 -16.21
N GLY A 325 -17.31 -9.79 -17.01
CA GLY A 325 -17.66 -8.41 -16.64
C GLY A 325 -16.52 -7.57 -16.06
N TYR A 326 -15.49 -8.19 -15.45
CA TYR A 326 -14.31 -7.48 -14.90
C TYR A 326 -13.05 -7.67 -15.75
N MET A 327 -13.08 -8.58 -16.73
CA MET A 327 -11.94 -8.86 -17.59
C MET A 327 -11.82 -7.76 -18.67
N PRO A 328 -10.61 -7.19 -18.86
CA PRO A 328 -10.38 -6.25 -19.94
C PRO A 328 -10.31 -6.97 -21.29
N PRO A 329 -10.59 -6.26 -22.40
CA PRO A 329 -10.70 -6.86 -23.73
C PRO A 329 -9.39 -7.51 -24.20
N GLU A 330 -8.22 -6.91 -23.95
CA GLU A 330 -6.93 -7.45 -24.37
C GLU A 330 -6.58 -8.77 -23.67
N TYR A 331 -7.00 -8.93 -22.41
CA TYR A 331 -6.80 -10.18 -21.68
C TYR A 331 -7.64 -11.28 -22.32
N SER A 332 -8.91 -10.97 -22.67
CA SER A 332 -9.81 -11.93 -23.30
C SER A 332 -9.40 -12.37 -24.71
N GLN A 333 -8.61 -11.55 -25.41
CA GLN A 333 -8.23 -11.76 -26.81
C GLN A 333 -6.81 -12.34 -26.98
N CYS A 334 -5.85 -11.86 -26.18
CA CYS A 334 -4.42 -12.17 -26.35
C CYS A 334 -3.80 -12.86 -25.12
N GLY A 335 -4.44 -12.80 -23.95
CA GLY A 335 -3.90 -13.36 -22.71
C GLY A 335 -2.73 -12.57 -22.10
N ASP A 336 -2.50 -11.34 -22.56
CA ASP A 336 -1.44 -10.47 -22.07
C ASP A 336 -1.70 -10.10 -20.60
N VAL A 337 -0.68 -10.24 -19.74
CA VAL A 337 -0.77 -9.98 -18.29
C VAL A 337 -0.02 -8.71 -17.93
N SER A 338 -0.68 -7.78 -17.23
CA SER A 338 -0.04 -6.59 -16.65
C SER A 338 -0.86 -6.05 -15.46
N PRO A 339 -0.28 -5.19 -14.60
CA PRO A 339 -1.02 -4.49 -13.55
C PRO A 339 -2.23 -3.69 -14.07
N LYS A 340 -2.24 -3.34 -15.37
CA LYS A 340 -3.33 -2.60 -16.01
C LYS A 340 -4.63 -3.42 -16.12
N ILE A 341 -4.57 -4.74 -15.95
CA ILE A 341 -5.77 -5.60 -15.88
C ILE A 341 -6.53 -5.31 -14.60
N ASP A 342 -5.83 -5.22 -13.47
CA ASP A 342 -6.48 -4.93 -12.21
C ASP A 342 -7.01 -3.49 -12.17
N VAL A 343 -6.31 -2.55 -12.82
CA VAL A 343 -6.83 -1.18 -13.00
C VAL A 343 -8.17 -1.18 -13.75
N TYR A 344 -8.31 -1.99 -14.79
CA TYR A 344 -9.59 -2.13 -15.51
C TYR A 344 -10.67 -2.73 -14.61
N ALA A 345 -10.37 -3.85 -13.94
CA ALA A 345 -11.31 -4.51 -13.03
C ALA A 345 -11.76 -3.56 -11.90
N PHE A 346 -10.82 -2.77 -11.36
CA PHE A 346 -11.10 -1.75 -10.36
C PHE A 346 -12.00 -0.64 -10.91
N GLY A 347 -11.81 -0.21 -12.16
CA GLY A 347 -12.74 0.71 -12.83
C GLY A 347 -14.17 0.19 -12.89
N VAL A 348 -14.36 -1.12 -13.12
CA VAL A 348 -15.69 -1.75 -13.05
C VAL A 348 -16.26 -1.72 -11.62
N VAL A 349 -15.43 -1.94 -10.60
CA VAL A 349 -15.84 -1.83 -9.18
C VAL A 349 -16.28 -0.41 -8.84
N LEU A 350 -15.62 0.62 -9.38
CA LEU A 350 -16.05 2.02 -9.21
C LEU A 350 -17.45 2.24 -9.81
N TYR A 351 -17.76 1.66 -10.98
CA TYR A 351 -19.11 1.69 -11.54
C TYR A 351 -20.14 0.94 -10.69
N GLU A 352 -19.76 -0.19 -10.07
CA GLU A 352 -20.63 -0.88 -9.11
C GLU A 352 -20.88 -0.04 -7.86
N LEU A 353 -19.86 0.65 -7.34
CA LEU A 353 -20.03 1.57 -6.21
C LEU A 353 -20.99 2.72 -6.55
N ILE A 354 -20.91 3.27 -7.76
CA ILE A 354 -21.83 4.34 -8.20
C ILE A 354 -23.27 3.82 -8.33
N SER A 355 -23.45 2.69 -9.02
CA SER A 355 -24.77 2.25 -9.49
C SER A 355 -25.45 1.20 -8.62
N ALA A 356 -24.70 0.54 -7.74
CA ALA A 356 -25.09 -0.70 -7.05
C ALA A 356 -25.53 -1.85 -7.98
N ARG A 357 -25.26 -1.76 -9.29
CA ARG A 357 -25.59 -2.80 -10.28
C ARG A 357 -24.50 -3.86 -10.33
N GLN A 358 -24.80 -5.01 -10.95
CA GLN A 358 -23.80 -6.03 -11.22
C GLN A 358 -22.96 -5.65 -12.45
N ALA A 359 -21.70 -6.08 -12.48
CA ALA A 359 -20.80 -5.88 -13.62
C ALA A 359 -21.32 -6.44 -14.96
N ILE A 360 -22.22 -7.42 -14.92
CA ILE A 360 -22.92 -7.95 -16.10
C ILE A 360 -24.42 -7.72 -15.93
N LEU A 361 -25.03 -7.05 -16.89
CA LEU A 361 -26.47 -6.83 -16.94
C LEU A 361 -27.11 -7.91 -17.81
N LYS A 362 -28.03 -8.67 -17.23
CA LYS A 362 -28.88 -9.61 -17.99
C LYS A 362 -30.14 -8.87 -18.45
N THR A 363 -30.26 -8.61 -19.74
CA THR A 363 -31.52 -8.16 -20.34
C THR A 363 -32.48 -9.33 -20.48
N ASN A 364 -33.57 -9.34 -19.72
CA ASN A 364 -34.65 -10.31 -19.91
C ASN A 364 -35.56 -9.85 -21.05
N GLU A 365 -35.52 -10.52 -22.20
CA GLU A 365 -36.57 -11.48 -22.65
C GLU A 365 -36.45 -11.91 -24.13
N TYR A 366 -35.67 -11.27 -25.00
CA TYR A 366 -35.58 -11.70 -26.43
C TYR A 366 -34.21 -11.53 -27.12
N GLY A 367 -33.08 -11.45 -26.41
CA GLY A 367 -31.76 -11.33 -27.04
C GLY A 367 -30.61 -11.96 -26.24
N PRO A 368 -29.59 -12.54 -26.91
CA PRO A 368 -28.47 -13.24 -26.26
C PRO A 368 -27.34 -12.31 -25.75
N GLU A 369 -27.54 -10.99 -25.70
CA GLU A 369 -26.46 -10.05 -25.41
C GLU A 369 -26.49 -9.56 -23.97
N ALA A 370 -25.73 -10.23 -23.10
CA ALA A 370 -25.38 -9.68 -21.79
C ALA A 370 -24.49 -8.45 -22.00
N THR A 371 -24.91 -7.30 -21.48
CA THR A 371 -24.18 -6.03 -21.63
C THR A 371 -23.33 -5.77 -20.39
N GLY A 372 -22.09 -5.32 -20.58
CA GLY A 372 -21.19 -4.98 -19.48
C GLY A 372 -21.60 -3.67 -18.80
N LEU A 373 -21.39 -3.56 -17.49
CA LEU A 373 -21.67 -2.30 -16.80
C LEU A 373 -20.83 -1.13 -17.34
N GLY A 374 -19.58 -1.41 -17.73
CA GLY A 374 -18.70 -0.42 -18.33
C GLY A 374 -19.22 0.18 -19.64
N THR A 375 -19.88 -0.62 -20.50
CA THR A 375 -20.43 -0.10 -21.77
C THR A 375 -21.61 0.82 -21.51
N LEU A 376 -22.47 0.51 -20.53
CA LEU A 376 -23.58 1.38 -20.15
C LEU A 376 -23.10 2.76 -19.66
N PHE A 377 -22.05 2.79 -18.85
CA PHE A 377 -21.46 4.05 -18.40
C PHE A 377 -20.72 4.77 -19.52
N GLU A 378 -20.05 4.05 -20.41
CA GLU A 378 -19.37 4.65 -21.57
C GLU A 378 -20.35 5.38 -22.48
N ASP A 379 -21.51 4.77 -22.76
CA ASP A 379 -22.57 5.38 -23.59
C ASP A 379 -23.07 6.70 -22.99
N VAL A 380 -23.27 6.74 -21.67
CA VAL A 380 -23.70 7.95 -20.95
C VAL A 380 -22.59 9.01 -20.90
N LEU A 381 -21.35 8.60 -20.61
CA LEU A 381 -20.21 9.53 -20.47
C LEU A 381 -19.65 10.03 -21.81
N SER A 382 -19.99 9.38 -22.91
CA SER A 382 -19.67 9.81 -24.28
C SER A 382 -20.85 10.44 -25.01
N GLY A 383 -22.02 10.49 -24.36
CA GLY A 383 -23.22 11.17 -24.85
C GLY A 383 -23.12 12.70 -24.82
N PRO A 384 -24.14 13.40 -25.36
CA PRO A 384 -24.15 14.86 -25.44
C PRO A 384 -24.24 15.54 -24.07
N ASP A 385 -25.01 14.97 -23.13
CA ASP A 385 -25.36 15.60 -21.85
C ASP A 385 -25.11 14.66 -20.65
N PRO A 386 -23.84 14.32 -20.33
CA PRO A 386 -23.51 13.36 -19.28
C PRO A 386 -23.98 13.79 -17.88
N GLU A 387 -24.10 15.10 -17.62
CA GLU A 387 -24.60 15.62 -16.34
C GLU A 387 -26.09 15.35 -16.11
N GLU A 388 -26.88 15.22 -17.18
CA GLU A 388 -28.30 14.89 -17.10
C GLU A 388 -28.54 13.37 -17.03
N ASP A 389 -27.73 12.61 -17.77
CA ASP A 389 -27.92 11.17 -17.92
C ASP A 389 -27.23 10.33 -16.84
N LEU A 390 -26.11 10.79 -16.27
CA LEU A 390 -25.39 10.08 -15.21
C LEU A 390 -26.22 9.86 -13.93
N PRO A 391 -27.01 10.83 -13.41
CA PRO A 391 -27.91 10.60 -12.28
C PRO A 391 -28.84 9.40 -12.46
N LYS A 392 -29.25 9.09 -13.70
CA LYS A 392 -30.15 7.96 -14.02
C LYS A 392 -29.47 6.59 -13.81
N LEU A 393 -28.14 6.56 -13.70
CA LEU A 393 -27.35 5.36 -13.42
C LEU A 393 -26.95 5.20 -11.95
N VAL A 394 -27.04 6.26 -11.14
CA VAL A 394 -26.69 6.22 -9.72
C VAL A 394 -27.63 5.29 -8.96
N ASP A 395 -27.12 4.65 -7.90
CA ASP A 395 -27.93 3.81 -7.03
C ASP A 395 -29.16 4.58 -6.51
N PRO A 396 -30.39 4.17 -6.86
CA PRO A 396 -31.60 4.90 -6.48
C PRO A 396 -31.82 4.97 -4.97
N ARG A 397 -31.18 4.08 -4.19
CA ARG A 397 -31.27 4.10 -2.72
C ARG A 397 -30.43 5.21 -2.08
N LEU A 398 -29.57 5.89 -2.84
CA LEU A 398 -28.89 7.09 -2.37
C LEU A 398 -29.80 8.33 -2.41
N GLU A 399 -30.94 8.25 -3.11
CA GLU A 399 -31.88 9.38 -3.32
C GLU A 399 -31.16 10.61 -3.88
N ASP A 400 -31.13 11.73 -3.16
CA ASP A 400 -30.38 12.95 -3.52
C ASP A 400 -29.16 13.17 -2.60
N ASN A 401 -28.77 12.16 -1.80
CA ASN A 401 -27.69 12.26 -0.81
C ASN A 401 -26.29 12.02 -1.40
N TYR A 402 -25.99 12.67 -2.52
CA TYR A 402 -24.67 12.65 -3.15
C TYR A 402 -24.38 13.95 -3.93
N PRO A 403 -23.15 14.46 -3.88
CA PRO A 403 -22.73 15.56 -4.75
C PRO A 403 -22.50 15.06 -6.17
N LEU A 404 -23.28 15.55 -7.14
CA LEU A 404 -23.22 15.12 -8.55
C LEU A 404 -21.81 15.29 -9.16
N ASP A 405 -21.10 16.36 -8.82
CA ASP A 405 -19.71 16.58 -9.26
C ASP A 405 -18.77 15.45 -8.78
N SER A 406 -18.96 14.94 -7.57
CA SER A 406 -18.17 13.81 -7.05
C SER A 406 -18.49 12.51 -7.78
N VAL A 407 -19.77 12.27 -8.08
CA VAL A 407 -20.22 11.12 -8.89
C VAL A 407 -19.62 11.19 -10.29
N LEU A 408 -19.69 12.35 -10.94
CA LEU A 408 -19.13 12.58 -12.26
C LEU A 408 -17.62 12.32 -12.28
N LYS A 409 -16.88 12.87 -11.33
CA LYS A 409 -15.43 12.64 -11.23
C LYS A 409 -15.07 11.17 -10.99
N MET A 410 -15.81 10.46 -10.14
CA MET A 410 -15.61 9.02 -9.93
C MET A 410 -15.94 8.21 -11.20
N ALA A 411 -17.00 8.58 -11.92
CA ALA A 411 -17.40 7.93 -13.17
C ALA A 411 -16.38 8.16 -14.30
N LEU A 412 -15.81 9.37 -14.39
CA LEU A 412 -14.73 9.70 -15.32
C LEU A 412 -13.42 8.97 -14.97
N LEU A 413 -13.10 8.84 -13.68
CA LEU A 413 -11.97 8.01 -13.23
C LEU A 413 -12.17 6.54 -13.63
N ALA A 414 -13.37 6.00 -13.40
CA ALA A 414 -13.74 4.64 -13.81
C ALA A 414 -13.62 4.45 -15.34
N LYS A 415 -14.02 5.47 -16.12
CA LYS A 415 -13.85 5.49 -17.59
C LYS A 415 -12.38 5.47 -18.00
N ALA A 416 -11.54 6.27 -17.34
CA ALA A 416 -10.10 6.24 -17.57
C ALA A 416 -9.48 4.87 -17.23
N CYS A 417 -9.92 4.24 -16.13
CA CYS A 417 -9.51 2.90 -15.73
C CYS A 417 -9.94 1.82 -16.73
N THR A 418 -11.10 1.96 -17.37
CA THR A 418 -11.68 0.97 -18.28
C THR A 418 -11.35 1.20 -19.76
N GLN A 419 -10.38 2.07 -20.07
CA GLN A 419 -9.90 2.30 -21.44
C GLN A 419 -9.51 0.98 -22.14
N VAL A 420 -9.93 0.82 -23.39
CA VAL A 420 -9.62 -0.38 -24.20
C VAL A 420 -8.11 -0.53 -24.38
N ASN A 421 -7.38 0.57 -24.60
CA ASN A 421 -5.92 0.54 -24.67
C ASN A 421 -5.31 0.59 -23.26
N PRO A 422 -4.59 -0.47 -22.81
CA PRO A 422 -4.03 -0.53 -21.46
C PRO A 422 -3.03 0.58 -21.15
N ARG A 423 -2.36 1.14 -22.18
CA ARG A 423 -1.39 2.23 -22.01
C ARG A 423 -2.03 3.55 -21.65
N LEU A 424 -3.32 3.74 -21.97
CA LEU A 424 -4.08 4.95 -21.64
C LEU A 424 -4.70 4.87 -20.25
N ARG A 425 -4.78 3.68 -19.64
CA ARG A 425 -5.27 3.53 -18.28
C ARG A 425 -4.30 4.21 -17.30
N PRO A 426 -4.78 4.83 -16.22
CA PRO A 426 -3.94 5.44 -15.20
C PRO A 426 -3.07 4.40 -14.47
N SER A 427 -2.04 4.87 -13.76
CA SER A 427 -1.36 4.04 -12.74
C SER A 427 -2.24 3.93 -11.50
N THR A 428 -2.10 2.86 -10.72
CA THR A 428 -2.87 2.68 -9.47
C THR A 428 -2.62 3.83 -8.50
N ARG A 429 -1.38 4.34 -8.43
CA ARG A 429 -1.05 5.57 -7.71
C ARG A 429 -1.86 6.79 -8.16
N SER A 430 -2.01 6.99 -9.47
CA SER A 430 -2.85 8.06 -10.01
C SER A 430 -4.33 7.88 -9.65
N VAL A 431 -4.81 6.63 -9.58
CA VAL A 431 -6.18 6.31 -9.13
C VAL A 431 -6.37 6.66 -7.66
N VAL A 432 -5.41 6.30 -6.79
CA VAL A 432 -5.42 6.66 -5.37
C VAL A 432 -5.47 8.17 -5.18
N VAL A 433 -4.59 8.91 -5.87
CA VAL A 433 -4.57 10.39 -5.81
C VAL A 433 -5.92 10.98 -6.23
N ALA A 434 -6.49 10.51 -7.34
CA ALA A 434 -7.80 10.98 -7.79
C ALA A 434 -8.90 10.73 -6.74
N LEU A 435 -8.93 9.53 -6.11
CA LEU A 435 -9.89 9.21 -5.06
C LEU A 435 -9.66 9.99 -3.77
N MET A 436 -8.42 10.33 -3.41
CA MET A 436 -8.12 11.20 -2.27
C MET A 436 -8.75 12.58 -2.45
N THR A 437 -8.70 13.15 -3.66
CA THR A 437 -9.33 14.45 -3.95
C THR A 437 -10.86 14.42 -3.83
N LEU A 438 -11.47 13.26 -4.03
CA LEU A 438 -12.92 13.08 -3.85
C LEU A 438 -13.31 12.88 -2.39
N SER A 439 -12.42 12.29 -1.57
CA SER A 439 -12.60 12.12 -0.12
C SER A 439 -12.39 13.43 0.64
N SER A 440 -11.54 14.33 0.14
CA SER A 440 -11.20 15.61 0.79
C SER A 440 -12.11 16.79 0.45
N SER A 441 -13.07 16.63 -0.47
CA SER A 441 -14.05 17.69 -0.76
C SER A 441 -14.77 18.12 0.53
N PRO A 442 -14.83 19.43 0.85
CA PRO A 442 -15.46 19.90 2.07
C PRO A 442 -16.90 19.40 2.13
N ARG A 443 -17.30 18.84 3.28
CA ARG A 443 -18.71 18.69 3.64
C ARG A 443 -19.39 20.02 3.34
N GLU A 444 -20.29 20.05 2.36
CA GLU A 444 -21.06 21.25 2.07
C GLU A 444 -21.69 21.74 3.37
N ALA A 445 -21.34 22.96 3.73
CA ALA A 445 -21.87 23.68 4.86
C ALA A 445 -23.35 24.01 4.59
N HIS A 446 -24.25 23.04 4.83
CA HIS A 446 -25.68 23.25 4.61
C HIS A 446 -26.60 22.89 5.79
N GLU A 447 -26.09 22.89 7.04
CA GLU A 447 -26.96 22.77 8.23
C GLU A 447 -26.80 23.85 9.31
N ALA A 448 -25.97 24.89 9.11
CA ALA A 448 -25.80 25.97 10.09
C ALA A 448 -26.49 27.31 9.75
N SER A 449 -27.36 27.37 8.74
CA SER A 449 -28.06 28.62 8.35
C SER A 449 -29.58 28.62 8.57
N SER A 450 -30.19 27.55 9.09
CA SER A 450 -31.65 27.50 9.33
C SER A 450 -32.07 27.77 10.79
N ARG A 451 -31.18 28.33 11.62
CA ARG A 451 -31.53 28.79 12.98
C ARG A 451 -30.98 30.16 13.29
N ARG A 452 -31.29 31.15 12.45
CA ARG A 452 -31.18 32.58 12.79
C ARG A 452 -31.81 33.44 11.70
N CYS A 453 -33.11 33.29 11.51
CA CYS A 453 -33.99 34.31 10.93
C CYS A 453 -35.42 33.80 11.11
N ASP A 454 -35.95 33.96 12.32
CA ASP A 454 -37.36 34.28 12.53
C ASP A 454 -37.45 35.09 13.81
N ALA A 455 -38.15 36.22 13.69
CA ALA A 455 -38.41 37.23 14.71
C ALA A 455 -39.53 36.80 15.66
#